data_AF-A0A945V5M9-F1
#
_entry.id   AF-A0A945V5M9-F1
#
_cell.length_a   1.000
_cell.length_b   1.000
_cell.length_c   1.000
_cell.angle_alpha   90.00
_cell.angle_beta   90.00
_cell.angle_gamma   90.00
#
_symmetry.space_group_name_H-M   'P 1'
#
loop_
_entity.id
_entity.type
_entity.pdbx_description
1 polymer ?
#
loop_
_entity_poly.entity_id
_entity_poly.type
_entity_poly.pdbx_seq_one_letter_code
_entity_poly.pdbx_strand_id
1 'polypeptide(L)' 'MSTFKNFIPSGVIPATLLLLNEDLTIDDVATRRHTKDCAQTPGVSAVTVNGHASEVHACSFEEQQQILDSTMEEIG' A
#
# COMPACT_ATOMS: atom_id res chain seq x y z
N MET A 1 -0.77 7.76 -19.63
CA MET A 1 -0.09 8.95 -19.07
C MET A 1 0.22 8.65 -17.61
N SER A 2 1.42 8.99 -17.11
CA SER A 2 1.72 8.85 -15.67
C SER A 2 0.82 9.79 -14.85
N THR A 3 0.13 9.28 -13.84
CA THR A 3 -0.65 10.07 -12.88
C THR A 3 0.23 11.14 -12.21
N PHE A 4 1.49 10.80 -11.93
CA PHE A 4 2.48 11.71 -11.33
C PHE A 4 3.55 12.11 -12.36
N LYS A 5 3.29 13.18 -13.11
CA LYS A 5 4.12 13.60 -14.26
C LYS A 5 5.58 13.95 -13.93
N ASN A 6 5.83 14.41 -12.70
CA ASN A 6 7.15 14.89 -12.28
C ASN A 6 7.74 14.04 -11.14
N PHE A 7 7.16 12.87 -10.86
CA PHE A 7 7.64 12.01 -9.79
C PHE A 7 8.88 11.23 -10.23
N ILE A 8 9.92 11.28 -9.40
CA ILE A 8 11.14 10.48 -9.53
C ILE A 8 11.14 9.52 -8.33
N PRO A 9 11.10 8.19 -8.53
CA PRO A 9 11.09 7.23 -7.44
C PRO A 9 12.49 7.12 -6.81
N SER A 10 12.81 8.05 -5.92
CA SER A 10 14.07 8.10 -5.18
C SER A 10 13.84 8.47 -3.72
N GLY A 11 14.82 8.17 -2.87
CA GLY A 11 14.73 8.35 -1.42
C GLY A 11 14.34 7.07 -0.68
N VAL A 12 13.67 7.22 0.47
CA VAL A 12 13.23 6.08 1.29
C VAL A 12 11.83 5.65 0.85
N ILE A 13 11.71 4.40 0.39
CA ILE A 13 10.47 3.84 -0.16
C ILE A 13 10.19 2.50 0.52
N PRO A 14 9.50 2.46 1.68
CA PRO A 14 9.18 1.20 2.35
C PRO A 14 8.15 0.40 1.55
N ALA A 15 8.30 -0.93 1.60
CA ALA A 15 7.24 -1.86 1.22
C ALA A 15 6.30 -2.04 2.42
N THR A 16 5.04 -1.64 2.28
CA THR A 16 4.06 -1.69 3.39
C THR A 16 3.46 -3.08 3.50
N LEU A 17 2.97 -3.40 4.70
CA LEU A 17 2.34 -4.69 5.00
C LEU A 17 0.85 -4.65 4.65
N LEU A 18 0.29 -5.82 4.35
CA LEU A 18 -1.16 -6.04 4.31
C LEU A 18 -1.60 -6.56 5.67
N LEU A 19 -2.61 -5.92 6.26
CA LEU A 19 -3.13 -6.33 7.56
C LEU A 19 -4.36 -7.20 7.32
N LEU A 20 -4.44 -8.30 8.06
CA LEU A 20 -5.47 -9.32 7.92
C LEU A 20 -6.27 -9.44 9.21
N ASN A 21 -7.54 -9.76 9.07
CA ASN A 21 -8.41 -10.20 10.15
C ASN A 21 -7.99 -11.59 10.65
N GLU A 22 -8.55 -12.05 11.76
CA GLU A 22 -8.29 -13.39 12.30
C GLU A 22 -8.64 -14.52 11.33
N ASP A 23 -9.60 -14.29 10.42
CA ASP A 23 -10.00 -15.23 9.37
C ASP A 23 -9.18 -15.12 8.08
N LEU A 24 -8.08 -14.36 8.13
CA LEU A 24 -7.17 -14.08 7.01
C LEU A 24 -7.76 -13.26 5.85
N THR A 25 -8.97 -12.71 6.01
CA THR A 25 -9.48 -11.70 5.07
C THR A 25 -8.78 -10.36 5.29
N ILE A 26 -8.78 -9.49 4.27
CA ILE A 26 -8.15 -8.17 4.36
C ILE A 26 -8.84 -7.30 5.42
N ASP A 27 -8.06 -6.77 6.37
CA ASP A 27 -8.45 -5.65 7.22
C ASP A 27 -8.10 -4.34 6.51
N ASP A 28 -9.06 -3.83 5.73
CA ASP A 28 -8.85 -2.63 4.89
C ASP A 28 -8.59 -1.38 5.74
N VAL A 29 -9.31 -1.22 6.85
CA VAL A 29 -9.19 -0.05 7.73
C VAL A 29 -7.81 -0.02 8.39
N ALA A 30 -7.36 -1.16 8.92
CA ALA A 30 -6.03 -1.24 9.52
C ALA A 30 -4.92 -1.09 8.47
N THR A 31 -5.10 -1.68 7.28
CA THR A 31 -4.16 -1.54 6.15
C THR A 31 -4.02 -0.08 5.72
N ARG A 32 -5.13 0.66 5.54
CA ARG A 32 -5.11 2.09 5.22
C ARG A 32 -4.38 2.91 6.28
N ARG A 33 -4.67 2.66 7.57
CA ARG A 33 -4.00 3.34 8.69
C ARG A 33 -2.49 3.07 8.65
N HIS A 34 -2.07 1.83 8.49
CA HIS A 34 -0.66 1.46 8.41
C HIS A 34 0.05 2.12 7.23
N THR A 35 -0.54 2.05 6.04
CA THR A 35 0.01 2.65 4.82
C THR A 35 0.16 4.16 4.97
N LYS A 36 -0.82 4.83 5.57
CA LYS A 36 -0.75 6.26 5.88
C LYS A 36 0.32 6.61 6.90
N ASP A 37 0.41 5.86 7.99
CA ASP A 37 1.43 6.09 9.02
C ASP A 37 2.84 5.95 8.42
N CYS A 38 3.06 4.95 7.56
CA CYS A 38 4.30 4.81 6.79
C CYS A 38 4.54 6.00 5.86
N ALA A 39 3.54 6.41 5.08
CA ALA A 39 3.66 7.53 4.14
C ALA A 39 3.94 8.87 4.85
N GLN A 40 3.40 9.07 6.06
CA GLN A 40 3.60 10.28 6.86
C GLN A 40 4.88 10.27 7.70
N THR A 41 5.62 9.15 7.71
CA THR A 41 6.87 9.04 8.46
C THR A 41 7.92 10.01 7.89
N PRO A 42 8.55 10.88 8.72
CA PRO A 42 9.54 11.82 8.25
C PRO A 42 10.67 11.16 7.45
N GLY A 43 10.91 11.63 6.23
CA GLY A 43 11.93 11.11 5.33
C GLY A 43 11.46 10.03 4.35
N VAL A 44 10.24 9.51 4.50
CA VAL A 44 9.62 8.64 3.49
C VAL A 44 9.24 9.47 2.26
N SER A 45 9.62 8.97 1.08
CA SER A 45 9.46 9.65 -0.20
C SER A 45 8.30 9.09 -1.03
N ALA A 46 8.00 7.81 -0.86
CA ALA A 46 6.85 7.09 -1.42
C ALA A 46 6.65 5.78 -0.66
N VAL A 47 5.57 5.04 -0.94
CA VAL A 47 5.36 3.68 -0.41
C VAL A 47 5.18 2.69 -1.56
N THR A 48 5.56 1.44 -1.34
CA THR A 48 5.27 0.32 -2.26
C THR A 48 4.20 -0.57 -1.63
N VAL A 49 3.09 -0.75 -2.32
CA VAL A 49 2.00 -1.70 -1.99
C VAL A 49 1.97 -2.86 -2.98
N ASN A 50 1.17 -3.91 -2.74
CA ASN A 50 1.10 -5.11 -3.58
C ASN A 50 2.47 -5.78 -3.83
N GLY A 51 3.34 -5.72 -2.84
CA GLY A 51 4.65 -6.36 -2.87
C GLY A 51 4.64 -7.74 -2.22
N HIS A 52 5.79 -8.42 -2.24
CA HIS A 52 5.96 -9.64 -1.44
C HIS A 52 5.75 -9.39 0.05
N ALA A 53 6.13 -8.21 0.55
CA ALA A 53 5.91 -7.81 1.94
C ALA A 53 4.43 -7.72 2.34
N SER A 54 3.54 -7.57 1.36
CA SER A 54 2.08 -7.53 1.56
C SER A 54 1.41 -8.85 1.16
N GLU A 55 2.18 -9.94 1.08
CA GLU A 55 1.71 -11.29 0.74
C GLU A 55 0.90 -11.35 -0.56
N VAL A 56 1.27 -10.52 -1.55
CA VAL A 56 0.51 -10.36 -2.81
C VAL A 56 0.30 -11.69 -3.55
N HIS A 57 1.19 -12.65 -3.37
CA HIS A 57 1.11 -13.98 -3.98
C HIS A 57 -0.03 -14.85 -3.43
N ALA A 58 -0.53 -14.53 -2.23
CA ALA A 58 -1.66 -15.19 -1.59
C ALA A 58 -2.99 -14.47 -1.83
N CYS A 59 -2.95 -13.25 -2.39
CA CYS A 59 -4.13 -12.45 -2.72
C CYS A 59 -4.73 -12.87 -4.07
N SER A 60 -6.05 -12.96 -4.13
CA SER A 60 -6.80 -12.99 -5.39
C SER A 60 -6.60 -11.70 -6.21
N PHE A 61 -7.02 -11.72 -7.48
CA PHE A 61 -6.92 -10.54 -8.32
C PHE A 61 -7.81 -9.41 -7.81
N GLU A 62 -9.01 -9.74 -7.33
CA GLU A 62 -9.96 -8.80 -6.74
C GLU A 62 -9.39 -8.13 -5.48
N GLU A 63 -8.74 -8.91 -4.61
CA GLU A 63 -8.04 -8.39 -3.43
C GLU A 63 -6.87 -7.48 -3.81
N GLN A 64 -6.10 -7.84 -4.84
CA GLN A 64 -5.02 -6.98 -5.35
C GLN A 64 -5.55 -5.64 -5.88
N GLN A 65 -6.70 -5.64 -6.57
CA GLN A 65 -7.35 -4.42 -7.04
C GLN A 65 -7.86 -3.58 -5.86
N GLN A 66 -8.54 -4.21 -4.89
CA GLN A 66 -9.01 -3.54 -3.68
C GLN A 66 -7.87 -2.82 -2.95
N ILE A 67 -6.71 -3.47 -2.78
CA ILE A 67 -5.55 -2.85 -2.11
C ILE A 67 -5.08 -1.60 -2.87
N LEU A 68 -5.03 -1.63 -4.20
CA LEU A 68 -4.63 -0.48 -5.00
C LEU A 68 -5.63 0.67 -4.88
N ASP A 69 -6.92 0.37 -5.01
CA ASP A 69 -7.99 1.36 -4.93
C ASP A 69 -8.01 2.02 -3.55
N SER A 70 -7.97 1.21 -2.48
CA SER A 70 -7.93 1.71 -1.10
C SER A 70 -6.68 2.55 -0.80
N THR A 71 -5.53 2.17 -1.35
CA THR A 71 -4.29 2.95 -1.19
C THR A 71 -4.39 4.31 -1.89
N MET A 72 -4.93 4.34 -3.12
CA MET A 72 -5.11 5.58 -3.86
C MET A 72 -6.12 6.51 -3.20
N GLU A 73 -7.18 5.97 -2.60
CA GLU A 73 -8.15 6.78 -1.86
C GLU A 73 -7.57 7.38 -0.57
N GLU A 74 -6.68 6.67 0.13
CA GLU A 74 -6.14 7.12 1.42
C GLU A 74 -4.96 8.11 1.26
N ILE A 75 -4.07 7.89 0.30
CA ILE A 75 -2.80 8.65 0.17
C ILE A 75 -2.41 9.03 -1.27
N GLY A 76 -3.23 8.71 -2.27
CA GLY A 76 -2.93 8.86 -3.70
C GLY A 76 -3.17 10.25 -4.30
#